data_AF-A0A3D4VTU9-F1
#
_entry.id   AF-A0A3D4VTU9-F1
#
_cell.length_a   1.000
_cell.length_b   1.000
_cell.length_c   1.000
_cell.angle_alpha   90.00
_cell.angle_beta   90.00
_cell.angle_gamma   90.00
#
_symmetry.space_group_name_H-M   'P 1'
#
loop_
_entity.id
_entity.type
_entity.pdbx_description
1 polymer ?
#
loop_
_entity_poly.entity_id
_entity_poly.type
_entity_poly.pdbx_seq_one_letter_code
_entity_poly.pdbx_strand_id
1 'polypeptide(L)' 'MRFGIHTLRLYEKKNLISLKRDFRNRRIYSENDLFRLKIIKNFKIIGTSLEDIELYFHFPISNLLFSSTKSN' A
#
# COMPACT_ATOMS: atom_id res chain seq x y z
N MET A 1 0.23 -12.78 11.37
CA MET A 1 -0.98 -12.08 10.87
C MET A 1 -1.21 -12.46 9.42
N ARG A 2 -2.40 -12.98 9.10
CA ARG A 2 -2.86 -13.33 7.75
C ARG A 2 -3.94 -12.32 7.36
N PHE A 3 -3.93 -11.82 6.12
CA PHE A 3 -5.00 -10.93 5.66
C PHE A 3 -6.22 -11.73 5.23
N GLY A 4 -7.40 -11.36 5.74
CA GLY A 4 -8.67 -11.91 5.27
C GLY A 4 -9.05 -11.36 3.90
N ILE A 5 -9.94 -12.07 3.19
CA ILE A 5 -10.38 -11.67 1.84
C ILE A 5 -11.03 -10.27 1.83
N HIS A 6 -11.78 -9.92 2.88
CA HIS A 6 -12.40 -8.61 3.02
C HIS A 6 -11.36 -7.49 3.19
N THR A 7 -10.31 -7.75 3.96
CA THR A 7 -9.20 -6.81 4.16
C THR A 7 -8.46 -6.55 2.85
N LEU A 8 -8.18 -7.59 2.06
CA LEU A 8 -7.53 -7.44 0.77
C LEU A 8 -8.38 -6.63 -0.22
N ARG A 9 -9.70 -6.82 -0.23
CA ARG A 9 -10.64 -6.00 -1.02
C ARG A 9 -10.68 -4.54 -0.57
N LEU A 10 -10.65 -4.30 0.73
CA LEU A 10 -10.59 -2.95 1.29
C LEU A 10 -9.32 -2.22 0.86
N TYR A 11 -8.16 -2.89 0.95
CA TYR A 11 -6.87 -2.32 0.55
C TYR A 11 -6.79 -2.05 -0.95
N GLU A 12 -7.35 -2.95 -1.76
CA GLU A 12 -7.50 -2.72 -3.20
C GLU A 12 -8.37 -1.49 -3.48
N LYS A 13 -9.52 -1.35 -2.82
CA LYS A 13 -10.41 -0.18 -2.98
C LYS A 13 -9.74 1.14 -2.58
N LYS A 14 -8.82 1.09 -1.62
CA LYS A 14 -8.04 2.23 -1.13
C LYS A 14 -6.73 2.46 -1.90
N ASN A 15 -6.52 1.78 -3.03
CA ASN A 15 -5.31 1.87 -3.86
C ASN A 15 -3.99 1.55 -3.12
N LEU A 16 -4.09 0.84 -1.99
CA LEU A 16 -2.94 0.40 -1.20
C LEU A 16 -2.21 -0.78 -1.84
N ILE A 17 -2.89 -1.51 -2.73
CA ILE A 17 -2.36 -2.56 -3.60
C ILE A 17 -3.03 -2.43 -4.97
N SER A 18 -2.34 -2.84 -6.04
CA SER A 18 -2.85 -2.72 -7.42
C SER A 18 -2.85 -4.09 -8.10
N LEU A 19 -3.95 -4.80 -7.90
CA LEU A 19 -4.06 -6.21 -8.30
C LEU A 19 -4.41 -6.34 -9.77
N LYS A 20 -3.56 -7.05 -10.51
CA LYS A 20 -3.88 -7.49 -11.87
C LYS A 20 -5.00 -8.53 -11.84
N ARG A 21 -5.67 -8.69 -12.98
CA ARG A 21 -6.68 -9.73 -13.21
C ARG A 21 -6.17 -10.74 -14.21
N ASP A 22 -6.48 -12.01 -13.98
CA ASP A 22 -6.30 -13.04 -14.99
C ASP A 22 -7.49 -13.04 -15.98
N PHE A 23 -7.42 -13.92 -16.99
CA PHE A 23 -8.47 -14.10 -17.99
C PHE A 23 -9.82 -14.57 -17.43
N ARG A 24 -9.86 -15.02 -16.17
CA ARG A 24 -11.06 -15.43 -15.43
C ARG A 24 -11.46 -14.40 -14.35
N ASN A 25 -10.92 -13.18 -14.42
CA ASN A 25 -11.16 -12.09 -13.47
C ASN A 25 -10.77 -12.42 -12.01
N ARG A 26 -9.80 -13.31 -11.81
CA ARG A 26 -9.21 -13.62 -10.49
C ARG A 26 -8.07 -12.65 -10.20
N ARG A 27 -7.88 -12.32 -8.92
CA ARG A 27 -6.78 -11.46 -8.43
C ARG A 27 -5.44 -12.18 -8.62
N ILE A 28 -4.52 -11.54 -9.34
CA ILE A 28 -3.10 -11.91 -9.37
C ILE A 28 -2.34 -10.88 -8.53
N TYR A 29 -1.64 -11.36 -7.51
CA TYR A 29 -0.78 -10.54 -6.67
C TYR A 29 0.61 -10.49 -7.29
N SER A 30 1.08 -9.29 -7.61
CA SER A 30 2.46 -9.06 -8.04
C SER A 30 3.41 -9.02 -6.84
N GLU A 31 4.73 -9.12 -7.10
CA GLU A 31 5.74 -8.94 -6.04
C GLU A 31 5.62 -7.57 -5.37
N ASN A 32 5.30 -6.52 -6.12
CA ASN A 32 5.05 -5.19 -5.58
C ASN A 32 3.85 -5.19 -4.63
N ASP A 33 2.77 -5.90 -4.95
CA ASP A 33 1.62 -6.02 -4.05
C ASP A 33 2.00 -6.75 -2.76
N LEU A 34 2.79 -7.82 -2.85
CA LEU A 34 3.29 -8.54 -1.68
C LEU A 34 4.19 -7.65 -0.80
N PHE A 35 5.03 -6.83 -1.43
CA PHE A 35 5.87 -5.85 -0.73
C PHE A 35 5.02 -4.80 0.00
N ARG A 36 4.03 -4.20 -0.68
CA ARG A 36 3.10 -3.23 -0.06
C ARG A 36 2.32 -3.86 1.09
N LEU A 37 1.84 -5.10 0.95
CA LEU A 37 1.17 -5.84 2.03
C LEU A 37 2.08 -6.07 3.24
N LYS A 38 3.38 -6.32 3.02
CA LYS A 38 4.37 -6.46 4.09
C LYS A 38 4.56 -5.14 4.85
N ILE A 39 4.62 -4.01 4.14
CA ILE A 39 4.66 -2.68 4.76
C ILE A 39 3.41 -2.45 5.62
N ILE A 40 2.22 -2.64 5.06
CA ILE A 40 0.94 -2.45 5.78
C ILE A 40 0.92 -3.30 7.07
N LYS A 41 1.39 -4.56 6.98
CA LYS A 41 1.50 -5.45 8.14
C LYS A 41 2.41 -4.86 9.22
N ASN A 42 3.58 -4.36 8.86
CA ASN A 42 4.53 -3.80 9.82
C ASN A 42 3.98 -2.55 10.50
N PHE A 43 3.37 -1.64 9.75
CA PHE A 43 2.72 -0.45 10.30
C PHE A 43 1.57 -0.82 11.26
N LYS A 44 0.74 -1.82 10.91
CA LYS A 44 -0.32 -2.29 11.79
C LYS A 44 0.19 -2.91 13.09
N ILE A 45 1.33 -3.59 13.08
CA ILE A 45 1.95 -4.14 14.29
C ILE A 45 2.37 -3.02 15.26
N ILE A 46 2.78 -1.87 14.74
CA ILE A 46 3.20 -0.70 15.54
C ILE A 46 1.98 0.12 16.02
N GLY A 47 0.76 -0.26 15.63
CA GLY A 47 -0.47 0.43 16.02
C GLY A 47 -0.85 1.59 15.12
N THR A 48 -0.24 1.72 13.93
CA THR A 48 -0.54 2.82 13.01
C THR A 48 -1.95 2.73 12.41
N SER A 49 -2.62 3.88 12.30
CA SER A 49 -3.93 4.01 11.68
C SER A 49 -3.90 3.62 10.20
N LEU A 50 -5.06 3.35 9.58
CA LEU A 50 -5.07 3.03 8.15
C LEU A 50 -4.85 4.30 7.31
N GLU A 51 -5.31 5.42 7.82
CA GLU A 51 -5.22 6.76 7.25
C GLU A 51 -3.76 7.20 7.11
N ASP A 52 -2.93 6.98 8.13
CA ASP A 52 -1.49 7.29 8.07
C ASP A 52 -0.74 6.37 7.08
N ILE A 53 -1.18 5.11 6.97
CA ILE A 53 -0.62 4.16 6.00
C ILE A 53 -0.97 4.61 4.57
N GLU A 54 -2.20 5.07 4.34
CA GLU A 54 -2.61 5.66 3.06
C GLU A 54 -1.77 6.89 2.71
N LEU A 55 -1.54 7.78 3.69
CA LEU A 55 -0.68 8.93 3.51
C LEU A 55 0.74 8.53 3.10
N TYR A 56 1.33 7.52 3.76
CA TYR A 56 2.65 7.00 3.42
C TYR A 56 2.75 6.51 1.97
N PHE A 57 1.72 5.84 1.45
CA PHE A 57 1.72 5.34 0.07
C PHE A 57 1.44 6.42 -0.98
N HIS A 58 0.70 7.47 -0.63
CA HIS A 58 0.42 8.59 -1.54
C HIS A 58 1.52 9.65 -1.54
N PHE A 59 2.26 9.79 -0.43
CA PHE A 59 3.37 10.72 -0.29
C PHE A 59 4.64 9.96 0.12
N PRO A 60 5.26 9.25 -0.83
CA PRO A 60 6.53 8.58 -0.55
C PRO A 60 7.57 9.64 -0.15
N ILE A 61 8.41 9.30 0.82
CA ILE A 61 9.44 10.20 1.39
C ILE A 61 10.38 10.75 0.31
N SER A 62 10.51 10.07 -0.83
CA SER A 62 11.17 10.62 -2.02
C SER A 62 10.65 12.02 -2.37
N ASN A 63 9.35 12.26 -2.31
CA ASN A 63 8.75 13.56 -2.61
C ASN A 63 9.12 14.65 -1.60
N LEU A 64 9.32 14.29 -0.33
CA LEU A 64 9.78 15.23 0.71
C LEU A 64 11.23 15.69 0.45
N LEU A 65 12.07 14.80 -0.10
CA LEU A 65 13.46 15.11 -0.47
C LEU A 65 13.56 15.96 -1.76
N PHE A 66 12.57 15.88 -2.65
CA PHE A 66 12.51 16.71 -3.86
C PHE A 66 11.86 18.09 -3.62
N SER A 67 11.04 18.26 -2.57
CA SER A 67 10.47 19.57 -2.22
C SER A 67 11.46 20.52 -1.54
N SER A 68 12.48 19.99 -0.86
CA SER A 68 13.52 20.78 -0.19
C SER A 68 14.67 21.23 -1.10
N THR A 69 14.77 20.68 -2.32
CA THR A 69 15.82 21.02 -3.30
C THR A 69 15.38 22.04 -4.35
N LYS A 70 14.12 22.52 -4.31
CA LYS A 70 13.59 23.56 -5.22
C LYS A 70 13.46 24.96 -4.60
N SER A 71 14.02 25.20 -3.41
CA SER A 71 14.23 26.55 -2.89
C SER A 71 15.73 26.87 -2.83
N ASN A 72 16.29 27.25 -3.97
CA ASN A 72 17.39 28.20 -4.10
C ASN A 72 17.52 28.63 -5.56
#